data_AF-A0A382NCI4-F1
#
_entry.id   AF-A0A382NCI4-F1
#
_cell.length_a   1.000
_cell.length_b   1.000
_cell.length_c   1.000
_cell.angle_alpha   90.00
_cell.angle_beta   90.00
_cell.angle_gamma   90.00
#
_symmetry.space_group_name_H-M   'P 1'
#
loop_
_entity.id
_entity.type
_entity.pdbx_description
1 polymer ?
#
loop_
_entity_poly.entity_id
_entity_poly.type
_entity_poly.pdbx_seq_one_letter_code
_entity_poly.pdbx_strand_id
1 'polypeptide(L)'
;MELEGLGLIENNPLFLNLDTWDFGYEEYSPCIDAGDPSEMDPDGSRRDIGARWFGDETQPGDCNADSIQNVLDIVFMINNCILGDATECGCGDLNQDNVVNVLDVVLLVNIILGS
;
A
#
# COMPACT_ATOMS: atom_id res chain seq x y z
N MET A 1 6.72 -29.53 -17.08
CA MET A 1 5.52 -29.40 -17.92
C MET A 1 5.10 -27.96 -17.73
N GLU A 2 5.57 -27.07 -18.61
CA GLU A 2 5.02 -25.72 -18.71
C GLU A 2 3.63 -25.85 -19.32
N LEU A 3 2.70 -25.09 -18.78
CA LEU A 3 1.33 -25.11 -19.24
C LEU A 3 1.23 -23.96 -20.23
N GLU A 4 1.54 -24.20 -21.51
CA GLU A 4 1.47 -23.11 -22.48
C GLU A 4 0.00 -22.68 -22.68
N GLY A 5 -0.35 -21.50 -22.16
CA GLY A 5 -1.68 -20.94 -22.20
C GLY A 5 -1.66 -19.42 -22.11
N LEU A 6 -2.52 -18.76 -22.89
CA LEU A 6 -2.69 -17.31 -22.82
C LEU A 6 -3.24 -16.91 -21.45
N GLY A 7 -2.61 -15.93 -20.80
CA GLY A 7 -3.01 -15.43 -19.47
C GLY A 7 -2.37 -16.15 -18.29
N LEU A 8 -1.35 -16.99 -18.52
CA LEU A 8 -0.55 -17.57 -17.46
C LEU A 8 0.70 -16.73 -17.22
N ILE A 9 1.00 -16.50 -15.93
CA ILE A 9 2.29 -15.95 -15.52
C ILE A 9 3.20 -17.13 -15.17
N GLU A 10 4.21 -17.35 -16.02
CA GLU A 10 5.25 -18.35 -15.80
C GLU A 10 6.58 -17.72 -15.35
N ASN A 11 6.67 -16.38 -15.37
CA ASN A 11 7.82 -15.65 -14.89
C ASN A 11 7.83 -15.54 -13.36
N ASN A 12 9.02 -15.42 -12.77
CA ASN A 12 9.17 -15.18 -11.34
C ASN A 12 8.44 -13.87 -10.96
N PRO A 13 7.57 -13.87 -9.93
CA PRO A 13 6.85 -12.67 -9.48
C PRO A 13 7.74 -11.59 -8.84
N LEU A 14 9.03 -11.84 -8.61
CA LEU A 14 9.98 -10.87 -8.05
C LEU A 14 9.50 -10.26 -6.71
N PHE A 15 9.32 -11.12 -5.71
CA PHE A 15 9.01 -10.68 -4.34
C PHE A 15 10.25 -10.12 -3.63
N LEU A 16 10.07 -9.10 -2.78
CA LEU A 16 11.14 -8.44 -2.02
C LEU A 16 11.94 -9.40 -1.14
N ASN A 17 11.28 -10.26 -0.35
CA ASN A 17 12.00 -11.20 0.52
C ASN A 17 11.15 -12.41 0.95
N LEU A 18 11.44 -13.57 0.36
CA LEU A 18 10.77 -14.83 0.68
C LEU A 18 11.13 -15.40 2.06
N ASP A 19 12.30 -15.10 2.61
CA ASP A 19 12.74 -15.61 3.91
C ASP A 19 12.00 -14.93 5.07
N THR A 20 11.67 -13.63 4.90
CA THR A 20 10.89 -12.84 5.87
C THR A 20 9.41 -12.78 5.56
N TRP A 21 8.95 -13.51 4.53
CA TRP A 21 7.55 -13.51 4.08
C TRP A 21 7.07 -12.12 3.64
N ASP A 22 7.98 -11.33 3.08
CA ASP A 22 7.68 -10.07 2.42
C ASP A 22 7.34 -10.34 0.95
N PHE A 23 6.04 -10.39 0.68
CA PHE A 23 5.48 -10.61 -0.64
C PHE A 23 5.14 -9.31 -1.37
N GLY A 24 5.73 -8.17 -0.97
CA GLY A 24 5.76 -6.97 -1.81
C GLY A 24 6.56 -7.20 -3.09
N TYR A 25 6.36 -6.36 -4.10
CA TYR A 25 6.98 -6.49 -5.42
C TYR A 25 8.24 -5.64 -5.58
N GLU A 26 9.26 -6.20 -6.25
CA GLU A 26 10.33 -5.40 -6.85
C GLU A 26 9.79 -4.61 -8.07
N GLU A 27 10.43 -3.48 -8.40
CA GLU A 27 10.03 -2.52 -9.46
C GLU A 27 9.69 -3.15 -10.82
N TYR A 28 10.26 -4.31 -11.16
CA TYR A 28 10.07 -4.97 -12.46
C TYR A 28 9.24 -6.26 -12.39
N SER A 29 8.48 -6.45 -11.32
CA SER A 29 7.64 -7.63 -11.17
C SER A 29 6.65 -7.78 -12.33
N PRO A 30 6.50 -9.00 -12.90
CA PRO A 30 5.49 -9.27 -13.92
C PRO A 30 4.06 -9.25 -13.37
N CYS A 31 3.89 -9.08 -12.06
CA CYS A 31 2.59 -9.02 -11.39
C CYS A 31 2.03 -7.58 -11.31
N ILE A 32 2.87 -6.57 -11.58
CA ILE A 32 2.48 -5.16 -11.57
C ILE A 32 1.62 -4.85 -12.80
N ASP A 33 0.50 -4.15 -12.59
CA ASP A 33 -0.48 -3.77 -13.61
C ASP A 33 -0.99 -4.95 -14.45
N ALA A 34 -0.95 -6.17 -13.89
CA ALA A 34 -1.17 -7.41 -14.63
C ALA A 34 -2.49 -8.11 -14.28
N GLY A 35 -3.24 -7.62 -13.30
CA GLY A 35 -4.49 -8.19 -12.82
C GLY A 35 -5.69 -7.85 -13.71
N ASP A 36 -6.89 -7.89 -13.12
CA ASP A 36 -8.13 -7.66 -13.87
C ASP A 36 -8.12 -6.25 -14.50
N PRO A 37 -8.18 -6.12 -15.84
CA PRO A 37 -8.16 -4.83 -16.52
C PRO A 37 -9.36 -3.92 -16.24
N SER A 38 -10.40 -4.43 -15.57
CA SER A 38 -11.58 -3.67 -15.16
C SER A 38 -11.51 -3.13 -13.74
N GLU A 39 -10.46 -3.47 -12.98
CA GLU A 39 -10.24 -3.03 -11.60
C GLU A 39 -8.99 -2.15 -11.49
N MET A 40 -8.96 -1.29 -10.48
CA MET A 40 -7.86 -0.36 -10.21
C MET A 40 -7.39 -0.54 -8.76
N ASP A 41 -6.08 -0.34 -8.58
CA ASP A 41 -5.49 -0.18 -7.26
C ASP A 41 -5.69 1.26 -6.73
N PRO A 42 -5.45 1.52 -5.43
CA PRO A 42 -5.69 2.82 -4.82
C PRO A 42 -4.95 4.00 -5.48
N ASP A 43 -3.80 3.76 -6.11
CA ASP A 43 -3.03 4.76 -6.87
C ASP A 43 -3.61 5.06 -8.28
N GLY A 44 -4.65 4.33 -8.68
CA GLY A 44 -5.31 4.46 -9.98
C GLY A 44 -4.65 3.69 -11.12
N SER A 45 -3.60 2.91 -10.84
CA SER A 45 -3.02 1.94 -11.77
C SER A 45 -3.99 0.76 -12.00
N ARG A 46 -3.68 -0.11 -12.96
CA ARG A 46 -4.47 -1.33 -13.14
C ARG A 46 -4.16 -2.24 -11.95
N ARG A 47 -5.18 -2.93 -11.44
CA ARG A 47 -5.01 -3.88 -10.34
C ARG A 47 -3.82 -4.84 -10.58
N ASP A 48 -2.97 -4.97 -9.58
CA ASP A 48 -1.88 -5.95 -9.54
C ASP A 48 -2.38 -7.37 -9.29
N ILE A 49 -1.62 -8.37 -9.74
CA ILE A 49 -1.88 -9.76 -9.37
C ILE A 49 -1.29 -10.01 -8.00
N GLY A 50 -2.12 -10.20 -6.98
CA GLY A 50 -1.64 -10.57 -5.64
C GLY A 50 -2.55 -10.06 -4.53
N ALA A 51 -2.04 -10.10 -3.30
CA ALA A 51 -2.73 -9.54 -2.13
C ALA A 51 -2.37 -8.07 -1.87
N ARG A 52 -1.21 -7.63 -2.35
CA ARG A 52 -0.71 -6.25 -2.26
C ARG A 52 -0.54 -5.68 -3.66
N TRP A 53 -0.70 -4.37 -3.78
CA TRP A 53 -0.39 -3.62 -4.98
C TRP A 53 1.01 -3.00 -4.84
N PHE A 54 1.69 -2.71 -5.94
CA PHE A 54 3.02 -2.13 -5.96
C PHE A 54 2.94 -0.65 -5.61
N GLY A 55 3.63 -0.26 -4.54
CA GLY A 55 3.39 1.03 -3.88
C GLY A 55 2.58 0.89 -2.58
N ASP A 56 2.03 -0.29 -2.27
CA ASP A 56 1.52 -0.65 -0.93
C ASP A 56 2.64 -0.80 0.12
N GLU A 57 3.84 -0.30 -0.18
CA GLU A 57 4.84 -0.01 0.83
C GLU A 57 4.34 1.20 1.61
N THR A 58 3.32 1.00 2.47
CA THR A 58 2.84 2.06 3.35
C THR A 58 3.96 2.36 4.33
N GLN A 59 4.86 3.25 3.94
CA GLN A 59 5.71 3.95 4.88
C GLN A 59 4.75 4.49 5.94
N PRO A 60 4.93 4.18 7.24
CA PRO A 60 3.98 4.62 8.26
C PRO A 60 3.74 6.13 8.12
N GLY A 61 2.48 6.54 7.95
CA GLY A 61 2.09 7.93 7.74
C GLY A 61 1.99 8.39 6.28
N ASP A 62 2.36 7.56 5.30
CA ASP A 62 2.03 7.73 3.87
C ASP A 62 0.74 6.96 3.59
N CYS A 63 -0.39 7.64 3.75
CA CYS A 63 -1.71 7.04 3.72
C CYS A 63 -2.41 7.18 2.36
N ASN A 64 -1.94 8.06 1.48
CA ASN A 64 -2.36 8.06 0.08
C ASN A 64 -1.39 7.29 -0.84
N ALA A 65 -0.32 6.74 -0.26
CA ALA A 65 0.67 5.89 -0.92
C ALA A 65 1.32 6.58 -2.14
N ASP A 66 1.65 7.87 -1.97
CA ASP A 66 2.37 8.67 -2.97
C ASP A 66 3.88 8.75 -2.71
N SER A 67 4.38 7.99 -1.73
CA SER A 67 5.77 7.99 -1.25
C SER A 67 6.22 9.30 -0.58
N ILE A 68 5.29 10.21 -0.24
CA ILE A 68 5.60 11.51 0.36
C ILE A 68 4.69 11.80 1.54
N GLN A 69 5.22 11.67 2.76
CA GLN A 69 4.54 12.09 3.98
C GLN A 69 4.32 13.62 4.01
N ASN A 70 3.06 14.05 3.82
CA ASN A 70 2.67 15.45 3.79
C ASN A 70 1.23 15.67 4.30
N VAL A 71 0.70 16.88 4.13
CA VAL A 71 -0.63 17.23 4.64
C VAL A 71 -1.76 16.43 3.96
N LEU A 72 -1.54 15.90 2.77
CA LEU A 72 -2.52 15.07 2.07
C LEU A 72 -2.75 13.73 2.79
N ASP A 73 -1.73 13.16 3.43
CA ASP A 73 -1.86 11.96 4.27
C ASP A 73 -2.72 12.20 5.50
N ILE A 74 -2.57 13.37 6.13
CA ILE A 74 -3.43 13.78 7.25
C ILE A 74 -4.88 13.86 6.78
N VAL A 75 -5.12 14.47 5.62
CA VAL A 75 -6.47 14.58 5.05
C VAL A 75 -7.05 13.21 4.74
N PHE A 76 -6.24 12.31 4.18
CA PHE A 76 -6.64 10.93 3.92
C PHE A 76 -7.02 10.20 5.21
N MET A 77 -6.15 10.26 6.22
CA MET A 77 -6.35 9.63 7.52
C MET A 77 -7.63 10.13 8.21
N ILE A 78 -7.87 11.44 8.18
CA ILE A 78 -9.09 12.00 8.78
C ILE A 78 -10.34 11.53 8.03
N ASN A 79 -10.36 11.63 6.70
CA ASN A 79 -11.56 11.36 5.91
C ASN A 79 -11.90 9.86 5.84
N ASN A 80 -10.89 9.01 5.66
CA ASN A 80 -11.10 7.58 5.42
C ASN A 80 -11.06 6.77 6.72
N CYS A 81 -10.16 7.11 7.65
CA CYS A 81 -9.91 6.29 8.84
C CYS A 81 -10.59 6.79 10.12
N ILE A 82 -10.49 8.09 10.41
CA ILE A 82 -11.04 8.64 11.67
C ILE A 82 -12.54 8.91 11.55
N LEU A 83 -12.96 9.50 10.42
CA LEU A 83 -14.36 9.86 10.18
C LEU A 83 -15.08 8.88 9.24
N GLY A 84 -14.32 8.14 8.45
CA GLY A 84 -14.83 7.15 7.50
C GLY A 84 -15.03 5.77 8.12
N ASP A 85 -15.44 4.82 7.28
CA ASP A 85 -15.65 3.42 7.61
C ASP A 85 -14.63 2.51 6.90
N ALA A 86 -13.46 3.05 6.52
CA ALA A 86 -12.41 2.27 5.90
C ALA A 86 -11.97 1.12 6.83
N THR A 87 -11.84 -0.07 6.27
CA THR A 87 -11.45 -1.28 7.01
C THR A 87 -9.94 -1.42 7.16
N GLU A 88 -9.17 -0.72 6.34
CA GLU A 88 -7.71 -0.76 6.29
C GLU A 88 -7.15 0.62 6.63
N CYS A 89 -6.64 0.78 7.84
CA CYS A 89 -6.08 2.03 8.35
C CYS A 89 -4.68 1.86 8.95
N GLY A 90 -4.01 0.75 8.62
CA GLY A 90 -2.68 0.43 9.16
C GLY A 90 -1.63 1.50 8.88
N CYS A 91 -1.75 2.23 7.75
CA CYS A 91 -0.86 3.35 7.42
C CYS A 91 -0.83 4.44 8.51
N GLY A 92 -1.94 4.62 9.23
CA GLY A 92 -2.15 5.70 10.17
C GLY A 92 -1.94 5.34 11.63
N ASP A 93 -1.64 4.10 11.99
CA ASP A 93 -1.36 3.70 13.38
C ASP A 93 0.12 3.95 13.73
N LEU A 94 0.43 5.20 14.04
CA LEU A 94 1.81 5.66 14.20
C LEU A 94 2.38 5.39 15.60
N ASN A 95 1.51 5.13 16.58
CA ASN A 95 1.92 4.73 17.93
C ASN A 95 1.79 3.21 18.17
N GLN A 96 1.29 2.45 17.19
CA GLN A 96 1.11 1.00 17.22
C GLN A 96 0.17 0.51 18.32
N ASP A 97 -0.88 1.28 18.63
CA ASP A 97 -1.90 0.92 19.61
C ASP A 97 -3.12 0.22 18.99
N ASN A 98 -3.12 0.01 17.67
CA ASN A 98 -4.20 -0.54 16.84
C ASN A 98 -5.44 0.36 16.72
N VAL A 99 -5.32 1.65 17.06
CA VAL A 99 -6.44 2.61 16.98
C VAL A 99 -5.97 3.91 16.31
N VAL A 100 -6.31 4.07 15.03
CA VAL A 100 -6.08 5.35 14.34
C VAL A 100 -6.98 6.44 14.89
N ASN A 101 -6.39 7.44 15.53
CA ASN A 101 -7.11 8.56 16.12
C ASN A 101 -6.32 9.89 16.02
N VAL A 102 -6.75 10.91 16.77
CA VAL A 102 -6.12 12.23 16.75
C VAL A 102 -4.66 12.22 17.24
N LEU A 103 -4.28 11.24 18.05
CA LEU A 103 -2.91 11.08 18.50
C LEU A 103 -1.97 10.75 17.33
N ASP A 104 -2.41 9.91 16.39
CA ASP A 104 -1.64 9.59 15.20
C ASP A 104 -1.49 10.79 14.26
N VAL A 105 -2.54 11.61 14.13
CA VAL A 105 -2.44 12.87 13.37
C VAL A 105 -1.35 13.77 13.95
N VAL A 106 -1.22 13.86 15.28
CA VAL A 106 -0.15 14.63 15.92
C VAL A 106 1.22 14.04 15.60
N LEU A 107 1.35 12.71 15.61
CA LEU A 107 2.60 12.04 15.24
C LEU A 107 2.98 12.27 13.77
N LEU A 108 1.99 12.25 12.86
CA LEU A 108 2.24 12.55 11.45
C LEU A 108 2.66 14.00 11.24
N VAL A 109 2.05 14.95 11.95
CA VAL A 109 2.50 16.36 11.92
C VAL A 109 3.96 16.47 12.37
N ASN A 110 4.34 15.76 13.43
CA ASN A 110 5.73 15.74 13.91
C ASN A 110 6.70 15.17 12.86
N ILE A 111 6.31 14.10 12.17
CA ILE A 111 7.07 13.53 11.05
C ILE A 111 7.24 14.56 9.93
N ILE A 112 6.16 15.22 9.49
CA ILE A 112 6.17 16.23 8.41
C ILE A 112 7.05 17.43 8.78
N LEU A 113 7.04 17.85 10.05
CA LEU A 113 7.83 18.98 10.54
C LEU A 113 9.27 18.60 10.91
N GLY A 114 9.59 17.31 11.01
CA GLY A 114 10.90 16.81 11.45
C GLY A 114 11.20 17.10 12.92
N SER A 115 10.19 17.03 13.81
CA SER A 115 10.28 17.42 15.23
C SER A 115 9.91 16.31 16.20
#